data_AF-A0A3B9GAB3-F1
#
_entry.id   AF-A0A3B9GAB3-F1
#
_cell.length_a   1.000
_cell.length_b   1.000
_cell.length_c   1.000
_cell.angle_alpha   90.00
_cell.angle_beta   90.00
_cell.angle_gamma   90.00
#
_symmetry.space_group_name_H-M   'P 1'
#
loop_
_entity.id
_entity.type
_entity.pdbx_description
1 polymer ?
#
loop_
_entity_poly.entity_id
_entity_poly.type
_entity_poly.pdbx_seq_one_letter_code
_entity_poly.pdbx_strand_id
1 'polypeptide(L)'
;VMTQLMEHELVPSEMGGDTECIKVSAETGDGIDELLELMALQAEVLELRANPKANVRASVIEASVKAGRGATATIIVESGTLKKGKPFICGPFAGKVKDMIDDQGNSVKEAGPSTPVEVLGFAELPNVGDSLVEMDSDRVAKKLSEERLVELRKDRLVQPKKSRLEDMLQAVSGTGKAKLNLILRSDVQGTAEAIKNAIMEIESEKVEANFIIAGAGAINESDVLMASSADAIILGFNVKVDGKAVKAAKAEGVQVKLYSVVYELIDQVKESMLGMLDPEVRETVIGRASVKQVFKVNKGRAAGCVIKSGKVTRSAHARVLRGKQPVFDGKMSTLRRHQDEVDEVKQGIECGIRLGSFNEYEEGDVIECYTLDKIDQTL
;
A
#
# COMPACT_ATOMS: atom_id res chain seq x y z
N VAL A 1 -3.08 -30.76 14.87
CA VAL A 1 -3.98 -29.64 15.23
C VAL A 1 -4.10 -29.49 16.74
N MET A 2 -4.80 -30.35 17.50
CA MET A 2 -4.93 -30.16 18.97
C MET A 2 -3.60 -30.12 19.72
N THR A 3 -2.62 -30.95 19.36
CA THR A 3 -1.27 -30.89 19.94
C THR A 3 -0.53 -29.60 19.61
N GLN A 4 -0.83 -28.95 18.47
CA GLN A 4 -0.22 -27.67 18.07
C GLN A 4 -0.87 -26.49 18.80
N LEU A 5 -2.14 -26.58 19.20
CA LEU A 5 -2.78 -25.56 20.04
C LEU A 5 -2.09 -25.44 21.40
N MET A 6 -1.61 -26.56 21.94
CA MET A 6 -0.87 -26.58 23.21
C MET A 6 0.47 -25.82 23.13
N GLU A 7 1.10 -25.74 21.96
CA GLU A 7 2.30 -24.92 21.75
C GLU A 7 2.01 -23.42 21.89
N HIS A 8 0.73 -23.03 21.79
CA HIS A 8 0.21 -21.68 21.99
C HIS A 8 -0.55 -21.49 23.32
N GLU A 9 -0.32 -22.38 24.30
CA GLU A 9 -0.95 -22.33 25.62
C GLU A 9 -2.49 -22.53 25.61
N LEU A 10 -3.06 -23.01 24.49
CA LEU A 10 -4.46 -23.38 24.38
C LEU A 10 -4.61 -24.87 24.65
N VAL A 11 -4.93 -25.23 25.89
CA VAL A 11 -5.03 -26.62 26.35
C VAL A 11 -6.49 -27.09 26.28
N PRO A 12 -6.82 -28.10 25.45
CA PRO A 12 -8.18 -28.62 25.35
C PRO A 12 -8.74 -29.15 26.67
N SER A 13 -10.03 -28.92 26.93
CA SER A 13 -10.75 -29.40 28.12
C SER A 13 -10.66 -30.92 28.30
N GLU A 14 -10.76 -31.70 27.21
CA GLU A 14 -10.59 -33.17 27.21
C GLU A 14 -9.20 -33.63 27.71
N MET A 15 -8.19 -32.76 27.60
CA MET A 15 -6.81 -33.03 28.02
C MET A 15 -6.49 -32.37 29.37
N GLY A 16 -7.52 -31.94 30.10
CA GLY A 16 -7.40 -31.33 31.44
C GLY A 16 -7.13 -29.83 31.43
N GLY A 17 -7.33 -29.15 30.30
CA GLY A 17 -7.25 -27.68 30.20
C GLY A 17 -8.59 -26.99 30.39
N ASP A 18 -8.65 -25.72 29.97
CA ASP A 18 -9.80 -24.81 30.07
C ASP A 18 -10.31 -24.34 28.70
N THR A 19 -9.67 -24.78 27.61
CA THR A 19 -10.06 -24.41 26.25
C THR A 19 -11.04 -25.44 25.70
N GLU A 20 -12.30 -25.05 25.55
CA GLU A 20 -13.29 -25.91 24.91
C GLU A 20 -13.01 -26.06 23.42
N CYS A 21 -13.00 -27.30 22.92
CA CYS A 21 -12.68 -27.62 21.54
C CYS A 21 -13.77 -28.49 20.93
N ILE A 22 -14.31 -28.07 19.78
CA ILE A 22 -15.33 -28.83 19.06
C ILE A 22 -14.92 -29.02 17.60
N LYS A 23 -15.20 -30.20 17.05
CA LYS A 23 -14.92 -30.53 15.65
C LYS A 23 -16.16 -30.21 14.83
N VAL A 24 -16.03 -29.30 13.87
CA VAL A 24 -17.11 -28.94 12.95
C VAL A 24 -16.69 -29.13 11.51
N SER A 25 -17.69 -29.37 10.65
CA SER A 25 -17.53 -29.36 9.20
C SER A 25 -18.34 -28.22 8.61
N ALA A 26 -17.67 -27.21 8.04
CA ALA A 26 -18.32 -26.09 7.39
C ALA A 26 -18.96 -26.45 6.03
N GLU A 27 -18.66 -27.64 5.48
CA GLU A 27 -19.22 -28.12 4.22
C GLU A 27 -20.47 -28.97 4.44
N THR A 28 -20.45 -29.88 5.42
CA THR A 28 -21.56 -30.79 5.71
C THR A 28 -22.48 -30.29 6.83
N GLY A 29 -22.03 -29.31 7.63
CA GLY A 29 -22.74 -28.82 8.81
C GLY A 29 -22.58 -29.71 10.06
N ASP A 30 -21.75 -30.74 10.00
CA ASP A 30 -21.52 -31.65 11.13
C ASP A 30 -20.91 -30.90 12.33
N GLY A 31 -21.38 -31.19 13.55
CA GLY A 31 -20.92 -30.58 14.80
C GLY A 31 -21.41 -29.14 15.09
N ILE A 32 -22.22 -28.52 14.22
CA ILE A 32 -22.72 -27.15 14.44
C ILE A 32 -23.69 -27.06 15.62
N ASP A 33 -24.59 -28.04 15.78
CA ASP A 33 -25.52 -28.06 16.92
C ASP A 33 -24.77 -28.18 18.24
N GLU A 34 -23.76 -29.06 18.30
CA GLU A 34 -22.88 -29.20 19.47
C GLU A 34 -22.14 -27.88 19.77
N LEU A 35 -21.68 -27.17 18.74
CA LEU A 35 -21.02 -25.86 18.90
C LEU A 35 -21.96 -24.83 19.53
N LEU A 36 -23.22 -24.78 19.06
CA LEU A 36 -24.22 -23.85 19.58
C LEU A 36 -24.58 -24.16 21.03
N GLU A 37 -24.73 -25.44 21.38
CA GLU A 37 -24.97 -25.87 22.77
C GLU A 37 -23.80 -25.49 23.68
N LEU A 38 -22.57 -25.74 23.24
CA LEU A 38 -21.36 -25.37 23.97
C LEU A 38 -21.25 -23.86 24.18
N MET A 39 -21.54 -23.05 23.15
CA MET A 39 -21.55 -21.59 23.26
C MET A 39 -22.61 -21.09 24.24
N ALA A 40 -23.80 -21.69 24.24
CA ALA A 40 -24.87 -21.37 25.19
C ALA A 40 -24.47 -21.73 26.62
N LEU A 41 -23.90 -22.93 26.84
CA LEU A 41 -23.40 -23.37 28.13
C LEU A 41 -22.31 -22.43 28.66
N GLN A 42 -21.37 -22.04 27.80
CA GLN A 42 -20.29 -21.12 28.19
C GLN A 42 -20.84 -19.74 28.57
N ALA A 43 -21.85 -19.24 27.85
CA ALA A 43 -22.50 -17.97 28.20
C ALA A 43 -23.22 -18.02 29.56
N GLU A 44 -23.80 -19.16 29.91
CA GLU A 44 -24.40 -19.40 31.23
C GLU A 44 -23.34 -19.45 32.34
N VAL A 45 -22.24 -20.19 32.12
CA VAL A 45 -21.12 -20.29 33.07
C VAL A 45 -20.48 -18.94 33.35
N LEU A 46 -20.33 -18.09 32.31
CA LEU A 46 -19.80 -16.73 32.44
C LEU A 46 -20.80 -15.74 33.04
N GLU A 47 -22.06 -16.15 33.25
CA GLU A 47 -23.17 -15.32 33.72
C GLU A 47 -23.31 -14.00 32.95
N LEU A 48 -23.17 -14.04 31.62
CA LEU A 48 -23.25 -12.84 30.77
C LEU A 48 -24.65 -12.19 30.89
N ARG A 49 -24.68 -10.96 31.42
CA ARG A 49 -25.92 -10.21 31.67
C ARG A 49 -25.81 -8.78 31.17
N ALA A 50 -26.93 -8.26 30.65
CA ALA A 50 -27.07 -6.87 30.27
C ALA A 50 -28.37 -6.28 30.82
N ASN A 51 -28.38 -4.98 31.14
CA ASN A 51 -29.56 -4.30 31.65
C ASN A 51 -30.25 -3.49 30.54
N PRO A 52 -31.38 -3.96 29.98
CA PRO A 52 -32.08 -3.25 28.90
C PRO A 52 -32.74 -1.93 29.34
N LYS A 53 -32.85 -1.68 30.65
CA LYS A 53 -33.43 -0.45 31.22
C LYS A 53 -32.39 0.61 31.59
N ALA A 54 -31.09 0.29 31.47
CA ALA A 54 -30.03 1.26 31.71
C ALA A 54 -29.98 2.33 30.61
N ASN A 55 -29.19 3.39 30.83
CA ASN A 55 -28.89 4.32 29.76
C ASN A 55 -28.13 3.61 28.64
N VAL A 56 -28.44 3.96 27.39
CA VAL A 56 -27.91 3.22 26.25
C VAL A 56 -26.42 3.44 26.10
N ARG A 57 -25.70 2.32 25.95
CA ARG A 57 -24.32 2.28 25.49
C ARG A 57 -24.19 1.27 24.38
N ALA A 58 -23.45 1.64 23.34
CA ALA A 58 -23.18 0.80 22.21
C ALA A 58 -21.77 1.06 21.69
N SER A 59 -21.23 0.11 20.93
CA SER A 59 -19.92 0.22 20.29
C SER A 59 -20.08 0.17 18.78
N VAL A 60 -19.35 1.04 18.07
CA VAL A 60 -19.34 1.06 16.61
C VAL A 60 -18.55 -0.13 16.08
N ILE A 61 -19.21 -0.99 15.31
CA ILE A 61 -18.59 -2.10 14.58
C ILE A 61 -18.02 -1.57 13.26
N GLU A 62 -18.82 -0.79 12.55
CA GLU A 62 -18.50 -0.34 11.19
C GLU A 62 -19.13 1.01 10.90
N ALA A 63 -18.47 1.83 10.10
CA ALA A 63 -18.97 3.14 9.69
C ALA A 63 -18.85 3.31 8.17
N SER A 64 -19.88 3.89 7.55
CA SER A 64 -19.93 4.15 6.11
C SER A 64 -20.66 5.47 5.79
N VAL A 65 -20.48 5.96 4.56
CA VAL A 65 -21.24 7.12 4.05
C VAL A 65 -22.15 6.65 2.93
N LYS A 66 -23.47 6.70 3.18
CA LYS A 66 -24.49 6.28 2.21
C LYS A 66 -25.07 7.48 1.46
N ALA A 67 -25.12 7.37 0.12
CA ALA A 67 -25.69 8.40 -0.74
C ALA A 67 -27.15 8.71 -0.34
N GLY A 68 -27.46 9.99 -0.12
CA GLY A 68 -28.79 10.46 0.31
C GLY A 68 -29.14 10.19 1.78
N ARG A 69 -28.33 9.42 2.52
CA ARG A 69 -28.53 9.10 3.95
C ARG A 69 -27.47 9.73 4.86
N GLY A 70 -26.33 10.11 4.31
CA GLY A 70 -25.22 10.72 5.05
C GLY A 70 -24.38 9.66 5.76
N ALA A 71 -23.74 10.05 6.86
CA ALA A 71 -22.96 9.15 7.69
C ALA A 71 -23.86 8.16 8.45
N THR A 72 -23.48 6.89 8.37
CA THR A 72 -24.16 5.74 8.97
C THR A 72 -23.15 4.86 9.68
N ALA A 73 -23.59 4.15 10.73
CA ALA A 73 -22.74 3.20 11.41
C ALA A 73 -23.53 2.00 11.92
N THR A 74 -22.97 0.82 11.77
CA THR A 74 -23.44 -0.40 12.43
C THR A 74 -22.86 -0.42 13.83
N ILE A 75 -23.75 -0.46 14.82
CA ILE A 75 -23.39 -0.51 16.24
C ILE A 75 -23.88 -1.82 16.85
N ILE A 76 -23.24 -2.28 17.93
CA ILE A 76 -23.80 -3.29 18.83
C ILE A 76 -24.18 -2.64 20.15
N VAL A 77 -25.43 -2.82 20.56
CA VAL A 77 -25.92 -2.29 21.84
C VAL A 77 -25.40 -3.18 22.96
N GLU A 78 -24.68 -2.61 23.93
CA GLU A 78 -24.12 -3.34 25.06
C GLU A 78 -25.03 -3.26 26.29
N SER A 79 -25.70 -2.13 26.47
CA SER A 79 -26.58 -1.85 27.60
C SER A 79 -27.68 -0.85 27.23
N GLY A 80 -28.81 -0.92 27.91
CA GLY A 80 -30.00 -0.14 27.59
C GLY A 80 -30.74 -0.62 26.34
N THR A 81 -31.72 0.16 25.90
CA THR A 81 -32.49 -0.10 24.68
C THR A 81 -32.50 1.16 23.82
N LEU A 82 -31.79 1.14 22.69
CA LEU A 82 -31.73 2.28 21.77
C LEU A 82 -33.07 2.46 21.06
N LYS A 83 -33.53 3.71 20.91
CA LYS A 83 -34.81 4.03 20.28
C LYS A 83 -34.67 5.14 19.24
N LYS A 84 -35.52 5.05 18.22
CA LYS A 84 -35.63 6.09 17.19
C LYS A 84 -35.97 7.45 17.83
N GLY A 85 -35.30 8.50 17.36
CA GLY A 85 -35.47 9.88 17.81
C GLY A 85 -34.64 10.27 19.02
N LYS A 86 -33.91 9.35 19.65
CA LYS A 86 -33.03 9.68 20.78
C LYS A 86 -31.75 10.40 20.33
N PRO A 87 -31.33 11.46 21.03
CA PRO A 87 -30.02 12.05 20.80
C PRO A 87 -28.94 11.17 21.39
N PHE A 88 -27.77 11.21 20.77
CA PHE A 88 -26.61 10.47 21.24
C PHE A 88 -25.33 11.27 21.01
N ILE A 89 -24.26 10.85 21.66
CA ILE A 89 -22.89 11.20 21.29
C ILE A 89 -22.13 9.92 20.97
N CYS A 90 -21.32 9.95 19.90
CA CYS A 90 -20.48 8.85 19.47
C CYS A 90 -19.07 9.38 19.23
N GLY A 91 -18.10 8.97 20.06
CA GLY A 91 -16.79 9.59 20.06
C GLY A 91 -16.90 11.13 20.27
N PRO A 92 -16.29 11.96 19.41
CA PRO A 92 -16.43 13.42 19.50
C PRO A 92 -17.70 13.97 18.84
N PHE A 93 -18.52 13.14 18.19
CA PHE A 93 -19.59 13.60 17.30
C PHE A 93 -20.97 13.47 17.94
N ALA A 94 -21.75 14.55 17.93
CA ALA A 94 -23.16 14.52 18.29
C ALA A 94 -24.02 13.98 17.15
N GLY A 95 -25.10 13.29 17.50
CA GLY A 95 -26.06 12.76 16.54
C GLY A 95 -27.46 12.58 17.12
N LYS A 96 -28.38 12.17 16.26
CA LYS A 96 -29.74 11.80 16.63
C LYS A 96 -30.19 10.63 15.80
N VAL A 97 -30.75 9.59 16.43
CA VAL A 97 -31.21 8.39 15.74
C VAL A 97 -32.36 8.74 14.80
N LYS A 98 -32.07 8.92 13.51
CA LYS A 98 -33.06 9.23 12.48
C LYS A 98 -33.77 7.97 12.02
N ASP A 99 -33.03 6.89 11.90
CA ASP A 99 -33.57 5.57 11.59
C ASP A 99 -32.62 4.49 12.10
N MET A 100 -33.17 3.28 12.21
CA MET A 100 -32.43 2.08 12.60
C MET A 100 -32.82 0.93 11.68
N ILE A 101 -31.85 0.17 11.20
CA ILE A 101 -32.07 -0.94 10.26
C ILE A 101 -31.40 -2.19 10.84
N ASP A 102 -32.13 -3.31 10.89
CA ASP A 102 -31.59 -4.60 11.34
C ASP A 102 -30.73 -5.29 10.27
N ASP A 103 -30.16 -6.43 10.63
CA ASP A 103 -29.33 -7.29 9.77
C ASP A 103 -30.09 -7.84 8.55
N GLN A 104 -31.41 -7.86 8.59
CA GLN A 104 -32.28 -8.26 7.49
C GLN A 104 -32.66 -7.10 6.56
N GLY A 105 -32.21 -5.88 6.88
CA GLY A 105 -32.50 -4.68 6.10
C GLY A 105 -33.86 -4.03 6.40
N ASN A 106 -34.54 -4.45 7.47
CA ASN A 106 -35.82 -3.89 7.89
C ASN A 106 -35.63 -2.74 8.87
N SER A 107 -36.47 -1.70 8.76
CA SER A 107 -36.46 -0.60 9.73
C SER A 107 -37.03 -1.04 11.07
N VAL A 108 -36.27 -0.85 12.14
CA VAL A 108 -36.65 -1.18 13.52
C VAL A 108 -36.85 0.07 14.37
N LYS A 109 -37.72 -0.01 15.39
CA LYS A 109 -38.01 1.12 16.30
C LYS A 109 -37.16 1.12 17.56
N GLU A 110 -36.70 -0.05 17.98
CA GLU A 110 -35.90 -0.26 19.17
C GLU A 110 -34.88 -1.38 18.94
N ALA A 111 -33.72 -1.27 19.60
CA ALA A 111 -32.67 -2.29 19.61
C ALA A 111 -32.18 -2.47 21.05
N GLY A 112 -32.32 -3.69 21.58
CA GLY A 112 -31.90 -4.05 22.93
C GLY A 112 -30.44 -4.52 22.98
N PRO A 113 -29.93 -4.91 24.16
CA PRO A 113 -28.57 -5.41 24.30
C PRO A 113 -28.28 -6.61 23.39
N SER A 114 -27.03 -6.76 22.97
CA SER A 114 -26.54 -7.79 22.03
C SER A 114 -27.16 -7.74 20.63
N THR A 115 -27.89 -6.67 20.29
CA THR A 115 -28.48 -6.50 18.96
C THR A 115 -27.60 -5.58 18.11
N PRO A 116 -27.06 -6.05 16.97
CA PRO A 116 -26.43 -5.19 15.99
C PRO A 116 -27.50 -4.41 15.21
N VAL A 117 -27.27 -3.12 14.98
CA VAL A 117 -28.21 -2.27 14.26
C VAL A 117 -27.49 -1.17 13.50
N GLU A 118 -27.86 -0.94 12.25
CA GLU A 118 -27.36 0.20 11.47
C GLU A 118 -28.12 1.47 11.88
N VAL A 119 -27.41 2.44 12.41
CA VAL A 119 -27.96 3.73 12.85
C VAL A 119 -27.69 4.80 11.79
N LEU A 120 -28.75 5.56 11.47
CA LEU A 120 -28.67 6.76 10.64
C LEU A 120 -28.77 8.01 11.51
N GLY A 121 -28.06 9.07 11.12
CA GLY A 121 -28.19 10.41 11.74
C GLY A 121 -26.96 10.89 12.49
N PHE A 122 -25.80 10.33 12.17
CA PHE A 122 -24.51 10.89 12.57
C PHE A 122 -24.26 12.20 11.81
N ALA A 123 -23.65 13.18 12.48
CA ALA A 123 -23.24 14.43 11.86
C ALA A 123 -21.97 14.24 11.01
N GLU A 124 -21.01 13.48 11.54
CA GLU A 124 -19.78 13.06 10.87
C GLU A 124 -19.59 11.55 11.06
N LEU A 125 -18.72 10.95 10.25
CA LEU A 125 -18.45 9.52 10.31
C LEU A 125 -17.73 9.18 11.63
N PRO A 126 -18.28 8.31 12.48
CA PRO A 126 -17.59 7.86 13.69
C PRO A 126 -16.45 6.89 13.34
N ASN A 127 -15.53 6.67 14.29
CA ASN A 127 -14.49 5.67 14.14
C ASN A 127 -14.99 4.29 14.58
N VAL A 128 -14.38 3.23 14.05
CA VAL A 128 -14.59 1.87 14.54
C VAL A 128 -14.12 1.79 16.00
N GLY A 129 -14.92 1.18 16.87
CA GLY A 129 -14.67 1.09 18.30
C GLY A 129 -15.09 2.34 19.11
N ASP A 130 -15.56 3.41 18.48
CA ASP A 130 -16.12 4.54 19.23
C ASP A 130 -17.36 4.09 20.02
N SER A 131 -17.47 4.59 21.26
CA SER A 131 -18.64 4.35 22.10
C SER A 131 -19.73 5.37 21.80
N LEU A 132 -20.93 4.86 21.49
CA LEU A 132 -22.16 5.60 21.39
C LEU A 132 -22.89 5.58 22.74
N VAL A 133 -23.28 6.76 23.21
CA VAL A 133 -24.01 6.94 24.48
C VAL A 133 -25.26 7.78 24.23
N GLU A 134 -26.41 7.32 24.71
CA GLU A 134 -27.65 8.11 24.68
C GLU A 134 -27.52 9.33 25.59
N MET A 135 -28.01 10.47 25.10
CA MET A 135 -27.97 11.76 25.77
C MET A 135 -29.38 12.24 26.12
N ASP A 136 -29.49 13.06 27.16
CA ASP A 136 -30.79 13.57 27.62
C ASP A 136 -31.47 14.51 26.61
N SER A 137 -30.67 15.27 25.84
CA SER A 137 -31.19 16.19 24.82
C SER A 137 -30.18 16.50 23.73
N ASP A 138 -30.68 16.89 22.55
CA ASP A 138 -29.89 17.36 21.41
C ASP A 138 -28.94 18.50 21.80
N ARG A 139 -29.36 19.38 22.73
CA ARG A 139 -28.55 20.53 23.19
C ARG A 139 -27.34 20.08 24.01
N VAL A 140 -27.51 19.11 24.90
CA VAL A 140 -26.42 18.58 25.73
C VAL A 140 -25.43 17.82 24.87
N ALA A 141 -25.91 16.99 23.94
CA ALA A 141 -25.06 16.25 23.00
C ALA A 141 -24.17 17.19 22.16
N LYS A 142 -24.77 18.25 21.58
CA LYS A 142 -24.04 19.24 20.78
C LYS A 142 -22.96 19.97 21.58
N LYS A 143 -23.30 20.44 22.79
CA LYS A 143 -22.33 21.13 23.66
C LYS A 143 -21.12 20.25 23.96
N LEU A 144 -21.35 18.99 24.33
CA LEU A 144 -20.26 18.05 24.63
C LEU A 144 -19.42 17.72 23.39
N SER A 145 -20.05 17.60 22.22
CA SER A 145 -19.35 17.41 20.95
C SER A 145 -18.44 18.60 20.60
N GLU A 146 -18.92 19.84 20.77
CA GLU A 146 -18.11 21.04 20.57
C GLU A 146 -16.89 21.07 21.49
N GLU A 147 -17.06 20.73 22.77
CA GLU A 147 -15.96 20.62 23.75
C GLU A 147 -14.91 19.58 23.32
N ARG A 148 -15.35 18.35 22.96
CA ARG A 148 -14.46 17.27 22.50
C ARG A 148 -13.73 17.62 21.20
N LEU A 149 -14.40 18.27 20.25
CA LEU A 149 -13.80 18.71 18.99
C LEU A 149 -12.74 19.80 19.19
N VAL A 150 -12.94 20.70 20.15
CA VAL A 150 -11.93 21.71 20.50
C VAL A 150 -10.69 21.05 21.09
N GLU A 151 -10.87 20.06 21.99
CA GLU A 151 -9.76 19.30 22.57
C GLU A 151 -8.99 18.52 21.49
N LEU A 152 -9.70 17.80 20.63
CA LEU A 152 -9.10 17.03 19.53
C LEU A 152 -8.34 17.93 18.52
N ARG A 153 -8.82 19.16 18.29
CA ARG A 153 -8.09 20.16 17.49
C ARG A 153 -6.82 20.65 18.19
N LYS A 154 -6.83 20.82 19.51
CA LYS A 154 -5.63 21.22 20.26
C LYS A 154 -4.57 20.13 20.18
N ASP A 155 -4.94 18.86 20.34
CA ASP A 155 -4.00 17.74 20.25
C ASP A 155 -3.36 17.62 18.86
N ARG A 156 -4.14 17.83 17.79
CA ARG A 156 -3.60 17.88 16.42
C ARG A 156 -2.59 19.02 16.22
N LEU A 157 -2.77 20.16 16.88
CA LEU A 157 -1.85 21.30 16.79
C LEU A 157 -0.55 21.11 17.58
N VAL A 158 -0.56 20.21 18.57
CA VAL A 158 0.61 19.87 19.42
C VAL A 158 1.50 18.81 18.76
N GLN A 159 1.01 18.07 17.77
CA GLN A 159 1.86 17.14 17.00
C GLN A 159 3.06 17.90 16.38
N PRO A 160 4.29 17.40 16.57
CA PRO A 160 5.47 18.24 16.47
C PRO A 160 5.75 18.67 15.02
N LYS A 161 5.93 19.99 14.84
CA LYS A 161 6.46 20.63 13.61
C LYS A 161 7.85 20.12 13.15
N LYS A 162 8.45 19.15 13.86
CA LYS A 162 9.78 18.61 13.56
C LYS A 162 9.81 17.89 12.21
N SER A 163 8.79 17.09 11.88
CA SER A 163 8.77 16.35 10.60
C SER A 163 8.78 17.30 9.40
N ARG A 164 8.04 18.41 9.45
CA ARG A 164 7.99 19.38 8.34
C ARG A 164 9.34 20.01 8.02
N LEU A 165 10.20 20.22 9.02
CA LEU A 165 11.52 20.81 8.78
C LEU A 165 12.48 19.78 8.17
N GLU A 166 12.41 18.54 8.65
CA GLU A 166 13.16 17.39 8.10
C GLU A 166 12.71 17.08 6.66
N ASP A 167 11.40 17.07 6.40
CA ASP A 167 10.80 16.90 5.07
C ASP A 167 11.21 18.04 4.12
N MET A 168 11.23 19.29 4.60
CA MET A 168 11.74 20.43 3.81
C MET A 168 13.23 20.30 3.52
N LEU A 169 14.03 19.84 4.49
CA LEU A 169 15.47 19.63 4.30
C LEU A 169 15.74 18.50 3.31
N GLN A 170 15.00 17.39 3.36
CA GLN A 170 15.07 16.29 2.39
C GLN A 170 14.64 16.71 0.99
N ALA A 171 13.56 17.48 0.87
CA ALA A 171 13.10 18.03 -0.41
C ALA A 171 14.14 18.96 -1.06
N VAL A 172 14.88 19.73 -0.25
CA VAL A 172 15.96 20.62 -0.73
C VAL A 172 17.25 19.86 -1.06
N SER A 173 17.53 18.76 -0.37
CA SER A 173 18.75 17.96 -0.60
C SER A 173 18.61 16.91 -1.71
N GLY A 174 17.41 16.70 -2.26
CA GLY A 174 17.16 15.81 -3.39
C GLY A 174 17.36 14.32 -3.06
N THR A 175 17.42 13.97 -1.77
CA THR A 175 17.66 12.62 -1.26
C THR A 175 16.39 11.92 -0.77
N GLY A 176 15.20 12.50 -1.03
CA GLY A 176 13.91 11.92 -0.65
C GLY A 176 13.46 10.81 -1.59
N LYS A 177 12.68 9.86 -1.07
CA LYS A 177 11.98 8.85 -1.88
C LYS A 177 10.99 9.55 -2.82
N ALA A 178 10.84 9.03 -4.04
CA ALA A 178 9.76 9.43 -4.92
C ALA A 178 8.42 9.05 -4.27
N LYS A 179 7.44 9.96 -4.29
CA LYS A 179 6.14 9.76 -3.64
C LYS A 179 5.09 9.39 -4.67
N LEU A 180 4.47 8.22 -4.53
CA LEU A 180 3.26 7.88 -5.24
C LEU A 180 2.06 8.41 -4.44
N ASN A 181 1.49 9.53 -4.90
CA ASN A 181 0.35 10.13 -4.23
C ASN A 181 -0.94 9.36 -4.52
N LEU A 182 -1.68 9.02 -3.47
CA LEU A 182 -2.89 8.20 -3.54
C LEU A 182 -4.06 8.87 -2.82
N ILE A 183 -5.25 8.73 -3.38
CA ILE A 183 -6.52 8.96 -2.69
C ILE A 183 -7.28 7.64 -2.66
N LEU A 184 -7.71 7.21 -1.48
CA LEU A 184 -8.46 5.97 -1.29
C LEU A 184 -9.88 6.26 -0.80
N ARG A 185 -10.86 5.72 -1.51
CA ARG A 185 -12.26 5.70 -1.12
C ARG A 185 -12.75 4.26 -1.02
N SER A 186 -13.43 3.92 0.07
CA SER A 186 -14.02 2.60 0.26
C SER A 186 -15.47 2.68 0.71
N ASP A 187 -16.18 1.56 0.64
CA ASP A 187 -17.56 1.45 1.13
C ASP A 187 -17.63 1.67 2.65
N VAL A 188 -16.63 1.16 3.38
CA VAL A 188 -16.61 1.14 4.85
C VAL A 188 -15.25 1.60 5.40
N GLN A 189 -15.28 2.36 6.49
CA GLN A 189 -14.10 3.05 7.03
C GLN A 189 -12.98 2.09 7.43
N GLY A 190 -13.33 0.96 8.07
CA GLY A 190 -12.36 -0.04 8.49
C GLY A 190 -11.58 -0.65 7.32
N THR A 191 -12.24 -0.85 6.18
CA THR A 191 -11.59 -1.36 4.97
C THR A 191 -10.63 -0.34 4.37
N ALA A 192 -10.99 0.95 4.32
CA ALA A 192 -10.05 1.99 3.89
C ALA A 192 -8.79 2.02 4.77
N GLU A 193 -8.93 1.88 6.08
CA GLU A 193 -7.80 1.88 7.02
C GLU A 193 -6.94 0.63 6.86
N ALA A 194 -7.55 -0.56 6.74
CA ALA A 194 -6.83 -1.80 6.52
C ALA A 194 -6.03 -1.78 5.21
N ILE A 195 -6.63 -1.33 4.10
CA ILE A 195 -5.97 -1.20 2.80
C ILE A 195 -4.83 -0.19 2.89
N LYS A 196 -5.06 0.96 3.53
CA LYS A 196 -4.03 1.99 3.74
C LYS A 196 -2.84 1.39 4.48
N ASN A 197 -3.06 0.70 5.60
CA ASN A 197 -1.98 0.13 6.39
C ASN A 197 -1.21 -0.93 5.60
N ALA A 198 -1.90 -1.83 4.90
CA ALA A 198 -1.27 -2.85 4.07
C ALA A 198 -0.39 -2.25 2.94
N ILE A 199 -0.79 -1.11 2.38
CA ILE A 199 0.02 -0.39 1.38
C ILE A 199 1.21 0.32 2.03
N MET A 200 1.02 0.91 3.22
CA MET A 200 2.10 1.57 3.95
C MET A 200 3.17 0.60 4.47
N GLU A 201 2.84 -0.69 4.63
CA GLU A 201 3.78 -1.77 4.95
C GLU A 201 4.66 -2.18 3.77
N ILE A 202 4.37 -1.71 2.54
CA ILE A 202 5.22 -1.95 1.38
C ILE A 202 6.51 -1.15 1.54
N GLU A 203 7.57 -1.83 1.96
CA GLU A 203 8.91 -1.26 2.04
C GLU A 203 9.51 -1.09 0.64
N SER A 204 10.08 0.09 0.37
CA SER A 204 10.98 0.32 -0.76
C SER A 204 11.93 1.46 -0.43
N GLU A 205 13.16 1.40 -0.95
CA GLU A 205 14.20 2.40 -0.69
C GLU A 205 14.02 3.68 -1.53
N LYS A 206 13.38 3.58 -2.70
CA LYS A 206 13.37 4.65 -3.73
C LYS A 206 12.00 5.28 -3.92
N VAL A 207 10.92 4.54 -3.68
CA VAL A 207 9.53 5.01 -3.84
C VAL A 207 8.75 4.71 -2.57
N GLU A 208 7.89 5.62 -2.16
CA GLU A 208 6.94 5.41 -1.05
C GLU A 208 5.52 5.79 -1.47
N ALA A 209 4.55 5.05 -0.94
CA ALA A 209 3.14 5.40 -1.09
C ALA A 209 2.78 6.53 -0.12
N ASN A 210 2.08 7.55 -0.60
CA ASN A 210 1.64 8.69 0.20
C ASN A 210 0.13 8.90 0.04
N PHE A 211 -0.65 8.62 1.08
CA PHE A 211 -2.09 8.86 1.06
C PHE A 211 -2.40 10.32 1.42
N ILE A 212 -2.98 11.04 0.47
CA ILE A 212 -3.51 12.40 0.71
C ILE A 212 -4.78 12.28 1.56
N ILE A 213 -5.69 11.41 1.14
CA ILE A 213 -6.95 11.10 1.83
C ILE A 213 -7.20 9.60 1.70
N ALA A 214 -7.64 8.99 2.80
CA ALA A 214 -8.17 7.64 2.82
C ALA A 214 -9.41 7.62 3.72
N GLY A 215 -10.54 7.11 3.23
CA GLY A 215 -11.75 6.99 4.05
C GLY A 215 -12.95 6.42 3.31
N ALA A 216 -14.07 6.32 4.02
CA ALA A 216 -15.31 5.80 3.45
C ALA A 216 -16.03 6.81 2.54
N GLY A 217 -16.90 6.29 1.67
CA GLY A 217 -17.83 7.04 0.82
C GLY A 217 -17.51 6.99 -0.67
N ALA A 218 -18.48 7.41 -1.48
CA ALA A 218 -18.33 7.49 -2.92
C ALA A 218 -17.25 8.51 -3.34
N ILE A 219 -16.62 8.26 -4.48
CA ILE A 219 -15.65 9.18 -5.07
C ILE A 219 -16.40 10.40 -5.62
N ASN A 220 -16.09 11.58 -5.11
CA ASN A 220 -16.76 12.83 -5.47
C ASN A 220 -15.85 13.79 -6.25
N GLU A 221 -16.42 14.91 -6.69
CA GLU A 221 -15.71 15.93 -7.50
C GLU A 221 -14.54 16.58 -6.74
N SER A 222 -14.64 16.73 -5.42
CA SER A 222 -13.55 17.26 -4.60
C SER A 222 -12.35 16.32 -4.58
N ASP A 223 -12.58 15.01 -4.54
CA ASP A 223 -11.50 14.01 -4.59
C ASP A 223 -10.71 14.12 -5.90
N VAL A 224 -11.42 14.33 -7.02
CA VAL A 224 -10.80 14.52 -8.34
C VAL A 224 -9.96 15.80 -8.41
N LEU A 225 -10.49 16.91 -7.90
CA LEU A 225 -9.77 18.19 -7.90
C LEU A 225 -8.49 18.13 -7.04
N MET A 226 -8.56 17.45 -5.89
CA MET A 226 -7.39 17.21 -5.04
C MET A 226 -6.37 16.31 -5.73
N ALA A 227 -6.83 15.25 -6.40
CA ALA A 227 -5.96 14.36 -7.15
C ALA A 227 -5.24 15.07 -8.30
N SER A 228 -5.95 15.88 -9.08
CA SER A 228 -5.36 16.68 -10.16
C SER A 228 -4.28 17.63 -9.64
N SER A 229 -4.58 18.33 -8.53
CA SER A 229 -3.65 19.30 -7.94
C SER A 229 -2.38 18.66 -7.35
N ALA A 230 -2.45 17.40 -6.92
CA ALA A 230 -1.37 16.70 -6.23
C ALA A 230 -0.74 15.57 -7.08
N ASP A 231 -1.13 15.45 -8.35
CA ASP A 231 -0.73 14.35 -9.24
C ASP A 231 -0.94 12.97 -8.59
N ALA A 232 -2.16 12.74 -8.09
CA ALA A 232 -2.51 11.54 -7.34
C ALA A 232 -3.43 10.60 -8.13
N ILE A 233 -3.31 9.31 -7.85
CA ILE A 233 -4.21 8.27 -8.38
C ILE A 233 -5.35 8.06 -7.38
N ILE A 234 -6.58 7.98 -7.89
CA ILE A 234 -7.75 7.66 -7.06
C ILE A 234 -8.03 6.16 -7.13
N LEU A 235 -8.02 5.51 -5.97
CA LEU A 235 -8.36 4.11 -5.77
C LEU A 235 -9.74 4.02 -5.08
N GLY A 236 -10.66 3.28 -5.69
CA GLY A 236 -11.98 2.99 -5.12
C GLY A 236 -12.12 1.50 -4.80
N PHE A 237 -12.47 1.15 -3.56
CA PHE A 237 -12.79 -0.22 -3.16
C PHE A 237 -14.28 -0.37 -2.86
N ASN A 238 -15.01 -1.19 -3.63
CA ASN A 238 -16.46 -1.39 -3.49
C ASN A 238 -17.31 -0.09 -3.50
N VAL A 239 -16.78 0.99 -4.08
CA VAL A 239 -17.46 2.29 -4.16
C VAL A 239 -17.85 2.64 -5.58
N LYS A 240 -18.83 3.53 -5.67
CA LYS A 240 -19.24 4.18 -6.91
C LYS A 240 -18.55 5.53 -7.05
N VAL A 241 -18.47 5.99 -8.30
CA VAL A 241 -18.00 7.33 -8.66
C VAL A 241 -19.21 8.18 -8.96
N ASP A 242 -19.31 9.35 -8.33
CA ASP A 242 -20.40 10.28 -8.56
C ASP A 242 -20.37 10.81 -10.00
N GLY A 243 -21.55 11.03 -10.60
CA GLY A 243 -21.65 11.47 -12.00
C GLY A 243 -20.93 12.79 -12.32
N LYS A 244 -20.78 13.69 -11.33
CA LYS A 244 -19.96 14.91 -11.46
C LYS A 244 -18.46 14.59 -11.44
N ALA A 245 -18.03 13.69 -10.57
CA ALA A 245 -16.65 13.24 -10.47
C ALA A 245 -16.17 12.56 -11.76
N VAL A 246 -17.03 11.76 -12.42
CA VAL A 246 -16.71 11.15 -13.73
C VAL A 246 -16.37 12.21 -14.78
N LYS A 247 -17.15 13.29 -14.84
CA LYS A 247 -16.91 14.39 -15.81
C LYS A 247 -15.62 15.14 -15.48
N ALA A 248 -15.41 15.45 -14.21
CA ALA A 248 -14.20 16.12 -13.74
C ALA A 248 -12.95 15.28 -14.01
N ALA A 249 -12.98 13.97 -13.74
CA ALA A 249 -11.83 13.09 -13.93
C ALA A 249 -11.39 13.04 -15.39
N LYS A 250 -12.36 13.02 -16.32
CA LYS A 250 -12.08 13.07 -17.76
C LYS A 250 -11.54 14.44 -18.21
N ALA A 251 -12.03 15.53 -17.62
CA ALA A 251 -11.58 16.88 -17.97
C ALA A 251 -10.15 17.16 -17.47
N GLU A 252 -9.86 16.74 -16.24
CA GLU A 252 -8.58 16.95 -15.56
C GLU A 252 -7.54 15.86 -15.87
N GLY A 253 -7.92 14.78 -16.56
CA GLY A 253 -7.02 13.66 -16.87
C GLY A 253 -6.64 12.80 -15.66
N VAL A 254 -7.43 12.83 -14.58
CA VAL A 254 -7.15 12.08 -13.34
C VAL A 254 -7.51 10.61 -13.51
N GLN A 255 -6.58 9.73 -13.12
CA GLN A 255 -6.81 8.29 -13.16
C GLN A 255 -7.64 7.82 -11.96
N VAL A 256 -8.79 7.19 -12.25
CA VAL A 256 -9.65 6.56 -11.24
C VAL A 256 -9.69 5.06 -11.51
N LYS A 257 -9.28 4.25 -10.53
CA LYS A 257 -9.30 2.78 -10.61
C LYS A 257 -10.22 2.22 -9.53
N LEU A 258 -11.10 1.29 -9.92
CA LEU A 258 -12.07 0.67 -9.02
C LEU A 258 -11.76 -0.82 -8.85
N TYR A 259 -11.89 -1.31 -7.62
CA TYR A 259 -11.58 -2.68 -7.23
C TYR A 259 -12.69 -3.25 -6.35
N SER A 260 -12.77 -4.57 -6.36
CA SER A 260 -13.59 -5.36 -5.44
C SER A 260 -12.78 -6.41 -4.66
N VAL A 261 -11.51 -6.60 -5.03
CA VAL A 261 -10.57 -7.53 -4.39
C VAL A 261 -9.37 -6.75 -3.86
N VAL A 262 -9.07 -6.90 -2.57
CA VAL A 262 -8.03 -6.12 -1.89
C VAL A 262 -6.63 -6.41 -2.46
N TYR A 263 -6.33 -7.68 -2.75
CA TYR A 263 -5.03 -8.08 -3.30
C TYR A 263 -4.74 -7.44 -4.66
N GLU A 264 -5.72 -7.40 -5.55
CA GLU A 264 -5.58 -6.75 -6.87
C GLU A 264 -5.26 -5.25 -6.73
N LEU A 265 -5.88 -4.57 -5.77
CA LEU A 265 -5.61 -3.16 -5.49
C LEU A 265 -4.17 -2.98 -4.99
N ILE A 266 -3.74 -3.79 -4.02
CA ILE A 266 -2.38 -3.74 -3.47
C ILE A 266 -1.33 -4.02 -4.56
N ASP A 267 -1.54 -5.04 -5.38
CA ASP A 267 -0.63 -5.41 -6.47
C ASP A 267 -0.54 -4.30 -7.52
N GLN A 268 -1.67 -3.64 -7.86
CA GLN A 268 -1.62 -2.50 -8.76
C GLN A 268 -0.80 -1.33 -8.19
N VAL A 269 -0.88 -1.08 -6.88
CA VAL A 269 -0.08 -0.04 -6.24
C VAL A 269 1.41 -0.40 -6.31
N LYS A 270 1.77 -1.66 -6.05
CA LYS A 270 3.15 -2.15 -6.23
C LYS A 270 3.63 -1.96 -7.67
N GLU A 271 2.84 -2.35 -8.66
CA GLU A 271 3.19 -2.14 -10.08
C GLU A 271 3.38 -0.65 -10.41
N SER A 272 2.53 0.22 -9.86
CA SER A 272 2.65 1.67 -10.07
C SER A 272 3.92 2.22 -9.44
N MET A 273 4.29 1.75 -8.25
CA MET A 273 5.57 2.10 -7.60
C MET A 273 6.77 1.58 -8.41
N LEU A 274 6.70 0.35 -8.92
CA LEU A 274 7.72 -0.24 -9.80
C LEU A 274 7.89 0.56 -11.09
N GLY A 275 6.80 1.00 -11.71
CA GLY A 275 6.84 1.80 -12.93
C GLY A 275 7.46 3.18 -12.75
N MET A 276 7.61 3.66 -11.51
CA MET A 276 8.33 4.89 -11.19
C MET A 276 9.85 4.67 -11.02
N LEU A 277 10.31 3.43 -10.92
CA LEU A 277 11.73 3.12 -10.77
C LEU A 277 12.42 3.15 -12.15
N ASP A 278 13.53 3.87 -12.22
CA ASP A 278 14.42 3.77 -13.37
C ASP A 278 15.02 2.35 -13.43
N PRO A 279 15.10 1.71 -14.62
CA PRO A 279 15.71 0.39 -14.77
C PRO A 279 17.15 0.38 -14.27
N GLU A 280 17.55 -0.69 -13.57
CA GLU A 280 18.93 -0.85 -13.18
C GLU A 280 19.77 -1.24 -14.40
N VAL A 281 20.94 -0.61 -14.54
CA VAL A 281 21.86 -0.91 -15.64
C VAL A 281 22.93 -1.87 -15.12
N ARG A 282 22.89 -3.11 -15.58
CA ARG A 282 23.88 -4.13 -15.21
C ARG A 282 24.92 -4.31 -16.30
N GLU A 283 26.19 -4.31 -15.89
CA GLU A 283 27.30 -4.68 -16.78
C GLU A 283 27.38 -6.21 -16.92
N THR A 284 27.18 -6.71 -18.14
CA THR A 284 27.40 -8.12 -18.49
C THR A 284 28.66 -8.24 -19.33
N VAL A 285 29.71 -8.85 -18.79
CA VAL A 285 30.97 -9.06 -19.52
C VAL A 285 30.74 -10.08 -20.64
N ILE A 286 30.96 -9.65 -21.89
CA ILE A 286 30.76 -10.48 -23.08
C ILE A 286 32.05 -11.10 -23.61
N GLY A 287 33.21 -10.52 -23.28
CA GLY A 287 34.49 -11.06 -23.72
C GLY A 287 35.70 -10.27 -23.22
N ARG A 288 36.87 -10.89 -23.29
CA ARG A 288 38.16 -10.28 -22.92
C ARG A 288 39.15 -10.44 -24.06
N ALA A 289 39.83 -9.36 -24.41
CA ALA A 289 40.88 -9.34 -25.40
C ALA A 289 42.20 -8.89 -24.77
N SER A 290 43.32 -9.47 -25.21
CA SER A 290 44.66 -9.10 -24.72
C SER A 290 45.40 -8.36 -25.82
N VAL A 291 45.93 -7.17 -25.49
CA VAL A 291 46.70 -6.32 -26.41
C VAL A 291 48.07 -6.95 -26.64
N LYS A 292 48.35 -7.29 -27.89
CA LYS A 292 49.65 -7.81 -28.33
C LYS A 292 50.55 -6.73 -28.91
N GLN A 293 49.99 -5.78 -29.63
CA GLN A 293 50.75 -4.76 -30.34
C GLN A 293 49.90 -3.49 -30.51
N VAL A 294 50.54 -2.32 -30.49
CA VAL A 294 49.85 -1.04 -30.66
C VAL A 294 50.22 -0.41 -31.99
N PHE A 295 49.22 -0.14 -32.82
CA PHE A 295 49.38 0.44 -34.15
C PHE A 295 49.02 1.92 -34.15
N LYS A 296 49.79 2.72 -34.90
CA LYS A 296 49.44 4.11 -35.20
C LYS A 296 48.51 4.12 -36.42
N VAL A 297 47.33 4.73 -36.27
CA VAL A 297 46.34 4.88 -37.34
C VAL A 297 46.10 6.36 -37.63
N ASN A 298 45.55 6.69 -38.80
CA ASN A 298 45.36 8.08 -39.27
C ASN A 298 44.66 9.00 -38.26
N LYS A 299 43.84 8.45 -37.35
CA LYS A 299 43.15 9.21 -36.31
C LYS A 299 43.49 8.76 -34.89
N GLY A 300 44.69 8.28 -34.57
CA GLY A 300 45.08 7.94 -33.19
C GLY A 300 45.86 6.62 -33.08
N ARG A 301 45.64 5.86 -32.01
CA ARG A 301 46.20 4.52 -31.82
C ARG A 301 45.10 3.46 -31.78
N ALA A 302 45.42 2.27 -32.30
CA ALA A 302 44.56 1.09 -32.24
C ALA A 302 45.33 -0.08 -31.62
N ALA A 303 44.68 -0.85 -30.79
CA ALA A 303 45.25 -2.03 -30.16
C ALA A 303 45.02 -3.25 -31.05
N GLY A 304 46.09 -3.91 -31.49
CA GLY A 304 46.05 -5.24 -32.05
C GLY A 304 45.91 -6.26 -30.93
N CYS A 305 44.79 -6.97 -30.90
CA CYS A 305 44.39 -7.81 -29.79
C CYS A 305 44.06 -9.24 -30.26
N VAL A 306 44.23 -10.19 -29.34
CA VAL A 306 43.65 -11.54 -29.45
C VAL A 306 42.55 -11.70 -28.43
N ILE A 307 41.38 -12.18 -28.86
CA ILE A 307 40.28 -12.48 -27.95
C ILE A 307 40.61 -13.74 -27.15
N LYS A 308 40.74 -13.59 -25.84
CA LYS A 308 41.08 -14.65 -24.89
C LYS A 308 39.86 -15.45 -24.47
N SER A 309 38.72 -14.80 -24.28
CA SER A 309 37.46 -15.45 -23.87
C SER A 309 36.24 -14.68 -24.38
N GLY A 310 35.16 -15.41 -24.65
CA GLY A 310 33.90 -14.83 -25.08
C GLY A 310 33.95 -14.25 -26.50
N LYS A 311 33.25 -13.14 -26.70
CA LYS A 311 33.16 -12.42 -27.98
C LYS A 311 33.24 -10.92 -27.77
N VAL A 312 33.73 -10.21 -28.78
CA VAL A 312 33.78 -8.75 -28.79
C VAL A 312 32.84 -8.27 -29.89
N THR A 313 31.90 -7.41 -29.53
CA THR A 313 30.96 -6.79 -30.49
C THR A 313 31.26 -5.30 -30.65
N ARG A 314 30.98 -4.76 -31.84
CA ARG A 314 31.22 -3.36 -32.18
C ARG A 314 30.38 -2.39 -31.34
N SER A 315 29.21 -2.82 -30.87
CA SER A 315 28.27 -2.04 -30.06
C SER A 315 28.55 -2.06 -28.56
N ALA A 316 29.50 -2.88 -28.09
CA ALA A 316 29.81 -3.02 -26.66
C ALA A 316 30.56 -1.80 -26.08
N HIS A 317 30.48 -1.67 -24.76
CA HIS A 317 31.43 -0.86 -23.99
C HIS A 317 32.66 -1.70 -23.70
N ALA A 318 33.78 -1.03 -23.41
CA ALA A 318 34.98 -1.73 -23.04
C ALA A 318 35.82 -0.92 -22.05
N ARG A 319 36.40 -1.67 -21.10
CA ARG A 319 37.31 -1.17 -20.08
C ARG A 319 38.70 -1.73 -20.35
N VAL A 320 39.70 -0.85 -20.34
CA VAL A 320 41.11 -1.24 -20.46
C VAL A 320 41.68 -1.42 -19.06
N LEU A 321 42.23 -2.60 -18.81
CA LEU A 321 42.82 -3.00 -17.55
C LEU A 321 44.32 -3.18 -17.74
N ARG A 322 45.12 -2.45 -16.96
CA ARG A 322 46.57 -2.62 -16.89
C ARG A 322 46.92 -3.41 -15.65
N GLY A 323 47.31 -4.68 -15.84
CA GLY A 323 47.42 -5.66 -14.76
C GLY A 323 46.05 -5.99 -14.14
N LYS A 324 45.59 -5.14 -13.20
CA LYS A 324 44.27 -5.22 -12.55
C LYS A 324 43.60 -3.86 -12.33
N GLN A 325 44.24 -2.75 -12.72
CA GLN A 325 43.68 -1.41 -12.54
C GLN A 325 43.03 -0.92 -13.84
N PRO A 326 41.81 -0.37 -13.78
CA PRO A 326 41.17 0.23 -14.93
C PRO A 326 41.83 1.56 -15.27
N VAL A 327 42.39 1.65 -16.48
CA VAL A 327 43.05 2.86 -17.00
C VAL A 327 42.15 3.64 -17.96
N PHE A 328 41.13 2.99 -18.52
CA PHE A 328 40.13 3.64 -19.36
C PHE A 328 38.81 2.87 -19.35
N ASP A 329 37.70 3.59 -19.44
CA ASP A 329 36.37 3.03 -19.62
C ASP A 329 35.60 3.87 -20.66
N GLY A 330 35.03 3.22 -21.68
CA GLY A 330 34.24 3.92 -22.69
C GLY A 330 33.69 3.03 -23.79
N LYS A 331 33.06 3.69 -24.76
CA LYS A 331 32.46 3.02 -25.93
C LYS A 331 33.50 2.57 -26.95
N MET A 332 33.27 1.41 -27.53
CA MET A 332 33.99 0.93 -28.71
C MET A 332 33.84 1.96 -29.86
N SER A 333 34.95 2.33 -30.49
CA SER A 333 34.99 3.26 -31.64
C SER A 333 35.21 2.55 -32.97
N THR A 334 35.99 1.48 -33.03
CA THR A 334 36.11 0.65 -34.23
C THR A 334 36.50 -0.76 -33.80
N LEU A 335 35.93 -1.76 -34.46
CA LEU A 335 36.34 -3.15 -34.37
C LEU A 335 36.70 -3.61 -35.78
N ARG A 336 37.95 -4.02 -35.97
CA ARG A 336 38.46 -4.42 -37.29
C ARG A 336 39.08 -5.80 -37.24
N ARG A 337 38.92 -6.57 -38.31
CA ARG A 337 39.68 -7.79 -38.55
C ARG A 337 40.57 -7.54 -39.77
N HIS A 338 41.88 -7.52 -39.56
CA HIS A 338 42.83 -7.00 -40.55
C HIS A 338 42.47 -5.57 -40.99
N GLN A 339 41.98 -5.39 -42.21
CA GLN A 339 41.61 -4.07 -42.75
C GLN A 339 40.10 -3.80 -42.72
N ASP A 340 39.28 -4.83 -42.51
CA ASP A 340 37.82 -4.74 -42.63
C ASP A 340 37.16 -4.45 -41.27
N GLU A 341 36.17 -3.56 -41.26
CA GLU A 341 35.31 -3.36 -40.09
C GLU A 341 34.30 -4.49 -39.96
N VAL A 342 34.17 -5.02 -38.74
CA VAL A 342 33.35 -6.18 -38.44
C VAL A 342 32.50 -5.93 -37.20
N ASP A 343 31.29 -6.51 -37.18
CA ASP A 343 30.35 -6.34 -36.08
C ASP A 343 30.67 -7.20 -34.87
N GLU A 344 31.25 -8.38 -35.08
CA GLU A 344 31.60 -9.33 -34.02
C GLU A 344 32.90 -10.07 -34.35
N VAL A 345 33.72 -10.30 -33.32
CA VAL A 345 34.88 -11.18 -33.38
C VAL A 345 34.82 -12.16 -32.22
N LYS A 346 35.09 -13.45 -32.52
CA LYS A 346 35.01 -14.56 -31.56
C LYS A 346 36.38 -14.92 -30.97
N GLN A 347 36.37 -15.67 -29.88
CA GLN A 347 37.55 -16.18 -29.20
C GLN A 347 38.58 -16.79 -30.16
N GLY A 348 39.87 -16.51 -29.90
CA GLY A 348 41.00 -17.04 -30.66
C GLY A 348 41.34 -16.27 -31.93
N ILE A 349 40.52 -15.30 -32.34
CA ILE A 349 40.74 -14.51 -33.56
C ILE A 349 41.45 -13.19 -33.21
N GLU A 350 42.36 -12.77 -34.10
CA GLU A 350 43.04 -11.48 -34.04
C GLU A 350 42.16 -10.35 -34.58
N CYS A 351 42.11 -9.24 -33.85
CA CYS A 351 41.33 -8.06 -34.22
C CYS A 351 42.04 -6.76 -33.78
N GLY A 352 41.74 -5.68 -34.48
CA GLY A 352 42.08 -4.31 -34.09
C GLY A 352 40.92 -3.69 -33.32
N ILE A 353 41.18 -3.31 -32.07
CA ILE A 353 40.22 -2.64 -31.20
C ILE A 353 40.64 -1.19 -31.00
N ARG A 354 39.66 -0.29 -31.05
CA ARG A 354 39.85 1.11 -30.68
C ARG A 354 38.66 1.61 -29.90
N LEU A 355 38.92 2.30 -28.80
CA LEU A 355 37.95 2.87 -27.87
C LEU A 355 37.99 4.40 -27.95
N GLY A 356 36.86 5.02 -28.28
CA GLY A 356 36.69 6.48 -28.46
C GLY A 356 37.95 7.25 -28.89
N SER A 357 38.34 8.19 -28.01
CA SER A 357 39.53 9.04 -28.14
C SER A 357 40.75 8.49 -27.37
N PHE A 358 40.68 7.28 -26.83
CA PHE A 358 41.75 6.71 -26.01
C PHE A 358 42.92 6.24 -26.88
N ASN A 359 44.14 6.65 -26.53
CA ASN A 359 45.35 6.40 -27.32
C ASN A 359 46.49 5.75 -26.52
N GLU A 360 46.31 5.52 -25.22
CA GLU A 360 47.38 5.10 -24.30
C GLU A 360 47.40 3.57 -24.06
N TYR A 361 47.09 2.79 -25.10
CA TYR A 361 47.24 1.34 -25.04
C TYR A 361 48.71 0.94 -24.85
N GLU A 362 48.94 -0.09 -24.03
CA GLU A 362 50.23 -0.75 -23.85
C GLU A 362 50.12 -2.24 -24.16
N GLU A 363 51.23 -2.84 -24.60
CA GLU A 363 51.30 -4.30 -24.78
C GLU A 363 51.14 -4.99 -23.42
N GLY A 364 50.27 -6.00 -23.37
CA GLY A 364 49.91 -6.66 -22.12
C GLY A 364 48.65 -6.12 -21.44
N ASP A 365 48.08 -5.00 -21.89
CA ASP A 365 46.77 -4.55 -21.42
C ASP A 365 45.66 -5.58 -21.74
N VAL A 366 44.65 -5.66 -20.88
CA VAL A 366 43.46 -6.49 -21.08
C VAL A 366 42.26 -5.58 -21.33
N ILE A 367 41.62 -5.74 -22.49
CA ILE A 367 40.39 -5.05 -22.85
C ILE A 367 39.22 -5.96 -22.48
N GLU A 368 38.48 -5.59 -21.44
CA GLU A 368 37.26 -6.25 -21.02
C GLU A 368 36.06 -5.58 -21.68
N CYS A 369 35.34 -6.32 -22.53
CA CYS A 369 34.18 -5.83 -23.26
C CYS A 369 32.90 -6.28 -22.56
N TYR A 370 31.95 -5.38 -22.41
CA TYR A 370 30.69 -5.64 -21.71
C TYR A 370 29.51 -4.90 -22.37
N THR A 371 28.32 -5.44 -22.16
CA THR A 371 27.05 -4.80 -22.52
C THR A 371 26.38 -4.23 -21.29
N LEU A 372 25.60 -3.17 -21.48
CA LEU A 372 24.77 -2.57 -20.46
C LEU A 372 23.35 -3.08 -20.68
N ASP A 373 22.93 -4.05 -19.87
CA ASP A 373 21.58 -4.60 -19.93
C ASP A 373 20.68 -3.81 -18.95
N LYS A 374 19.51 -3.38 -19.42
CA LYS A 374 18.49 -2.78 -18.56
C LYS A 374 17.70 -3.91 -17.91
N ILE A 375 17.71 -3.96 -16.58
CA ILE A 375 16.95 -4.93 -15.79
C ILE A 375 15.91 -4.15 -15.00
N ASP A 376 14.66 -4.63 -15.04
CA ASP A 376 13.58 -4.08 -14.24
C ASP A 376 13.87 -4.32 -12.76
N GLN A 377 13.67 -3.29 -11.93
CA GLN A 377 13.90 -3.39 -10.50
C GLN A 377 12.74 -4.13 -9.81
N THR A 378 13.02 -4.68 -8.63
CA THR A 378 12.00 -5.14 -7.68
C THR A 378 11.89 -4.12 -6.55
N LEU A 379 10.72 -4.02 -5.91
CA LEU A 379 10.49 -3.14 -4.76
C LEU A 379 11.34 -3.53 -3.55
#